data_AF-A0A6M8V2G1-F1
#
_entry.id   AF-A0A6M8V2G1-F1
#
_cell.length_a   1.000
_cell.length_b   1.000
_cell.length_c   1.000
_cell.angle_alpha   90.00
_cell.angle_beta   90.00
_cell.angle_gamma   90.00
#
_symmetry.space_group_name_H-M   'P 1'
#
loop_
_entity.id
_entity.type
_entity.pdbx_description
1 polymer ?
#
loop_
_entity_poly.entity_id
_entity_poly.type
_entity_poly.pdbx_seq_one_letter_code
_entity_poly.pdbx_strand_id
1 'polypeptide(L)' 'MKKGFIAHVKLKEDGNWKEPHLLKVHLDAVAKLTGKFAEEFGNKDWAELAGFLHDLGKFHPDWQK' A
#
# COMPACT_ATOMS: atom_id res chain seq x y z
N MET A 1 19.46 0.56 10.04
CA MET A 1 18.09 1.08 9.82
C MET A 1 17.18 -0.14 9.60
N LYS A 2 16.15 -0.36 10.42
CA LYS A 2 15.23 -1.49 10.20
C LYS A 2 14.60 -1.33 8.81
N LYS A 3 14.89 -2.23 7.87
CA LYS A 3 14.24 -2.27 6.55
C LYS A 3 12.74 -2.46 6.80
N GLY A 4 11.93 -1.49 6.39
CA GLY A 4 10.46 -1.63 6.41
C GLY A 4 10.02 -2.62 5.34
N PHE A 5 8.85 -3.24 5.55
CA PHE A 5 8.20 -4.08 4.54
C PHE A 5 7.92 -3.26 3.27
N ILE A 6 8.21 -3.82 2.11
CA ILE A 6 8.04 -3.17 0.81
C ILE A 6 6.62 -3.44 0.29
N ALA A 7 6.03 -2.47 -0.40
CA ALA A 7 4.77 -2.62 -1.13
C ALA A 7 5.03 -2.88 -2.62
N HIS A 8 5.91 -2.07 -3.21
CA HIS A 8 6.38 -2.16 -4.60
C HIS A 8 7.59 -1.24 -4.80
N VAL A 9 8.37 -1.53 -5.83
CA VAL A 9 9.48 -0.69 -6.32
C VAL A 9 9.18 -0.24 -7.75
N LYS A 10 9.72 0.91 -8.16
CA LYS A 10 9.55 1.43 -9.52
C LYS A 10 10.92 1.57 -10.18
N LEU A 11 11.11 0.93 -11.33
CA LEU A 11 12.26 1.19 -12.19
C LEU A 11 12.11 2.58 -12.83
N LYS A 12 13.15 3.39 -12.73
CA LYS A 12 13.22 4.69 -13.41
C LYS A 12 13.65 4.49 -14.87
N GLU A 13 13.44 5.53 -15.66
CA GLU A 13 13.84 5.57 -17.07
C GLU A 13 15.36 5.51 -17.27
N ASP A 14 16.14 5.92 -16.28
CA ASP A 14 17.62 5.86 -16.29
C ASP A 14 18.17 4.45 -15.97
N GLY A 15 17.30 3.46 -15.80
CA GLY A 15 17.66 2.09 -15.45
C GLY A 15 17.93 1.85 -13.96
N ASN A 16 17.86 2.88 -13.10
CA ASN A 16 18.00 2.74 -11.66
C ASN A 16 16.64 2.51 -10.96
N TRP A 17 16.65 1.90 -9.78
CA TRP A 17 15.44 1.75 -8.98
C TRP A 17 15.13 3.01 -8.16
N LYS A 18 13.85 3.39 -8.06
CA LYS A 18 13.39 4.34 -7.03
C LYS A 18 13.45 3.70 -5.66
N GLU A 19 13.52 4.55 -4.64
CA GLU A 19 13.33 4.14 -3.25
C GLU A 19 12.03 3.32 -3.10
N PRO A 20 12.06 2.19 -2.39
CA PRO A 20 10.89 1.34 -2.21
C PRO A 20 9.74 2.10 -1.57
N HIS A 21 8.54 1.90 -2.10
CA HIS A 21 7.34 2.37 -1.42
C HIS A 21 7.03 1.39 -0.28
N LEU A 22 7.04 1.88 0.96
CA LEU A 22 6.84 1.04 2.14
C LEU A 22 5.37 0.58 2.25
N LEU A 23 5.18 -0.69 2.63
CA LEU A 23 3.87 -1.33 2.75
C LEU A 23 2.92 -0.56 3.66
N LYS A 24 3.38 -0.12 4.83
CA LYS A 24 2.54 0.68 5.73
C LYS A 24 2.03 1.96 5.07
N VAL A 25 2.91 2.71 4.40
CA VAL A 25 2.56 3.98 3.74
C VAL A 25 1.59 3.72 2.60
N HIS A 26 1.81 2.64 1.85
CA HIS A 26 0.92 2.20 0.79
C HIS A 26 -0.48 1.87 1.32
N LEU A 27 -0.61 1.02 2.35
CA LEU A 27 -1.89 0.63 2.93
C LEU A 27 -2.65 1.84 3.50
N ASP A 28 -1.96 2.74 4.22
CA ASP A 28 -2.55 3.97 4.74
C ASP A 28 -3.07 4.90 3.62
N ALA A 29 -2.33 5.01 2.51
CA ALA A 29 -2.73 5.83 1.37
C ALA A 29 -3.92 5.22 0.60
N VAL A 30 -3.91 3.90 0.37
CA VAL A 30 -5.00 3.19 -0.31
C VAL A 30 -6.27 3.24 0.53
N ALA A 31 -6.19 3.00 1.85
CA ALA A 31 -7.32 3.14 2.75
C ALA A 31 -8.02 4.50 2.58
N LYS A 32 -7.28 5.61 2.73
CA LYS A 32 -7.82 6.96 2.54
C LYS A 32 -8.44 7.19 1.17
N LEU A 33 -7.80 6.67 0.11
CA LEU A 33 -8.29 6.81 -1.25
C LEU A 33 -9.61 6.05 -1.45
N THR A 34 -9.68 4.80 -0.99
CA THR A 34 -10.89 3.97 -1.05
C THR A 34 -12.03 4.56 -0.23
N GLY A 35 -11.75 5.06 0.98
CA GLY A 35 -12.72 5.79 1.80
C GLY A 35 -13.29 7.01 1.10
N LYS A 36 -12.43 7.83 0.50
CA LYS A 36 -12.86 9.03 -0.25
C LYS A 36 -13.79 8.68 -1.41
N PHE A 37 -13.53 7.60 -2.14
CA PHE A 37 -14.41 7.16 -3.22
C PHE A 37 -15.74 6.59 -2.71
N ALA A 38 -15.74 5.88 -1.59
CA ALA A 38 -16.95 5.27 -1.04
C ALA A 38 -17.81 6.24 -0.20
N GLU A 39 -17.30 7.42 0.11
CA GLU A 39 -17.97 8.42 0.95
C GLU A 39 -19.32 8.87 0.35
N GLU A 40 -19.40 9.04 -0.97
CA GLU A 40 -20.66 9.41 -1.65
C GLU A 40 -21.75 8.33 -1.54
N PHE A 41 -21.36 7.09 -1.26
CA PHE A 41 -22.26 5.95 -1.06
C PHE A 41 -22.53 5.67 0.43
N GLY A 42 -22.02 6.49 1.34
CA GLY A 42 -22.17 6.31 2.78
C GLY A 42 -21.40 5.10 3.36
N ASN A 43 -20.40 4.56 2.63
CA ASN A 43 -19.66 3.34 2.99
C ASN A 43 -18.16 3.59 3.18
N LYS A 44 -17.78 4.79 3.64
CA LYS A 44 -16.39 5.22 3.78
C LYS A 44 -15.57 4.29 4.68
N ASP A 45 -16.08 3.96 5.86
CA ASP A 45 -15.41 3.14 6.87
C ASP A 45 -15.10 1.72 6.36
N TRP A 46 -16.08 1.07 5.73
CA TRP A 46 -15.92 -0.24 5.12
C TRP A 46 -14.88 -0.22 4.00
N ALA A 47 -14.89 0.81 3.16
CA ALA A 47 -13.93 0.93 2.07
C ALA A 47 -12.52 1.21 2.59
N GLU A 48 -12.34 2.10 3.58
CA GLU A 48 -11.05 2.34 4.24
C GLU A 48 -10.48 1.04 4.79
N LEU A 49 -11.30 0.24 5.47
CA LEU A 49 -10.89 -1.06 5.99
C LEU A 49 -10.50 -2.03 4.88
N ALA A 50 -11.31 -2.16 3.83
CA ALA A 50 -10.99 -3.02 2.69
C ALA A 50 -9.68 -2.61 2.00
N GLY A 51 -9.48 -1.31 1.78
CA GLY A 51 -8.26 -0.76 1.20
C GLY A 51 -7.02 -0.97 2.08
N PHE A 52 -7.18 -0.85 3.40
CA PHE A 52 -6.10 -1.10 4.36
C PHE A 52 -5.66 -2.58 4.39
N LEU A 53 -6.60 -3.50 4.19
CA LEU A 53 -6.34 -4.94 4.32
C LEU A 53 -5.90 -5.62 3.01
N HIS A 54 -6.13 -4.99 1.85
CA HIS A 54 -6.05 -5.66 0.54
C HIS A 54 -4.69 -6.33 0.26
N ASP A 55 -3.59 -5.76 0.77
CA ASP A 55 -2.22 -6.17 0.50
C ASP A 55 -1.51 -6.75 1.74
N LEU A 56 -2.25 -7.16 2.79
CA LEU A 56 -1.66 -7.74 4.00
C LEU A 56 -0.75 -8.94 3.72
N GLY A 57 -1.04 -9.71 2.66
CA GLY A 57 -0.20 -10.82 2.23
C GLY A 57 1.25 -10.42 1.93
N LYS A 58 1.52 -9.15 1.63
CA LYS A 58 2.88 -8.65 1.39
C LYS A 58 3.73 -8.62 2.66
N PHE A 59 3.15 -8.68 3.86
CA PHE A 59 3.93 -8.88 5.08
C PHE A 59 4.55 -10.29 5.16
N HIS A 60 4.10 -11.24 4.33
CA HIS A 60 4.64 -12.59 4.33
C HIS A 60 6.13 -12.61 3.96
N PRO A 61 7.00 -13.32 4.72
CA PRO A 61 8.43 -13.33 4.46
C PRO A 61 8.80 -13.75 3.04
N ASP A 62 8.06 -14.69 2.44
CA ASP A 62 8.34 -15.13 1.06
C ASP A 62 8.06 -14.07 -0.01
N TRP A 63 7.15 -13.12 0.28
CA TRP A 63 6.91 -11.99 -0.61
C TRP A 63 8.02 -10.94 -0.50
N GLN A 64 8.66 -10.83 0.66
CA GLN A 64 9.70 -9.82 0.95
C GLN A 64 11.13 -10.26 0.57
N LYS A 65 11.28 -11.39 -0.11
CA LYS A 65 12.56 -11.93 -0.57
C LYS A 65 12.96 -11.36 -1.92
#